data_AF-A0A921FZ59-F1
#
_entry.id   AF-A0A921FZ59-F1
#
_cell.length_a   1.000
_cell.length_b   1.000
_cell.length_c   1.000
_cell.angle_alpha   90.00
_cell.angle_beta   90.00
_cell.angle_gamma   90.00
#
_symmetry.space_group_name_H-M   'P 1'
#
loop_
_entity.id
_entity.type
_entity.pdbx_description
1 polymer ?
#
loop_
_entity_poly.entity_id
_entity_poly.type
_entity_poly.pdbx_seq_one_letter_code
_entity_poly.pdbx_strand_id
1 'polypeptide(L)' 'MKNWRDVLIKPETTILEAMKIIDKTTMQFAAVVNDELYLLGTVTDGDIRRGILKGLA' A
#
# COMPACT_ATOMS: atom_id res chain seq x y z
N MET A 1 -10.38 18.04 -1.21
CA MET A 1 -9.88 17.52 0.08
C MET A 1 -9.21 16.18 -0.18
N LYS A 2 -8.02 15.93 0.38
CA LYS A 2 -7.41 14.61 0.31
C LYS A 2 -8.17 13.69 1.27
N ASN A 3 -8.78 12.62 0.74
CA ASN A 3 -9.45 11.63 1.58
C ASN A 3 -8.41 10.60 2.02
N TRP A 4 -8.12 10.56 3.32
CA TRP A 4 -7.17 9.58 3.87
C TRP A 4 -7.62 8.14 3.64
N ARG A 5 -8.91 7.90 3.34
CA ARG A 5 -9.39 6.57 2.99
C ARG A 5 -8.90 6.07 1.63
N ASP A 6 -8.42 6.97 0.77
CA ASP A 6 -7.93 6.62 -0.57
C ASP A 6 -6.62 5.83 -0.54
N VAL A 7 -5.92 5.81 0.61
CA VAL A 7 -4.68 5.03 0.79
C VAL A 7 -4.91 3.67 1.47
N LEU A 8 -6.15 3.33 1.81
CA LEU A 8 -6.45 2.08 2.51
C LEU A 8 -6.47 0.91 1.51
N ILE A 9 -5.71 -0.14 1.82
CA ILE A 9 -5.66 -1.39 1.05
C ILE A 9 -5.87 -2.59 1.95
N LYS A 10 -6.18 -3.74 1.35
CA LYS A 10 -6.33 -5.02 2.06
C LYS A 10 -5.01 -5.81 2.02
N PRO A 11 -4.77 -6.74 2.95
CA PRO A 11 -3.59 -7.62 2.91
C PRO A 11 -3.46 -8.41 1.62
N GLU A 12 -4.58 -8.72 0.97
CA GLU A 12 -4.66 -9.48 -0.27
C GLU A 12 -4.50 -8.59 -1.52
N THR A 13 -4.43 -7.26 -1.36
CA THR A 13 -4.21 -6.33 -2.47
C THR A 13 -2.88 -6.65 -3.15
N THR A 14 -2.91 -6.78 -4.48
CA THR A 14 -1.71 -7.14 -5.23
C THR A 14 -0.68 -6.00 -5.17
N ILE A 15 0.61 -6.35 -5.34
CA ILE A 15 1.69 -5.36 -5.40
C ILE A 15 1.41 -4.29 -6.47
N LEU A 16 0.92 -4.70 -7.64
CA LEU A 16 0.60 -3.78 -8.73
C LEU A 16 -0.51 -2.78 -8.36
N GLU A 17 -1.55 -3.24 -7.67
CA GLU A 17 -2.63 -2.37 -7.20
C GLU A 17 -2.16 -1.43 -6.10
N ALA A 18 -1.37 -1.93 -5.15
CA ALA A 18 -0.75 -1.11 -4.12
C ALA A 18 0.09 0.02 -4.75
N MET A 19 0.91 -0.29 -5.76
CA MET A 19 1.68 0.71 -6.51
C MET A 19 0.79 1.75 -7.21
N LYS A 20 -0.31 1.32 -7.86
CA LYS A 20 -1.26 2.24 -8.50
C LYS A 20 -1.91 3.20 -7.49
N ILE A 21 -2.20 2.71 -6.29
CA ILE A 21 -2.78 3.52 -5.21
C ILE A 21 -1.74 4.50 -4.67
N ILE A 22 -0.51 4.06 -4.44
CA ILE A 22 0.58 4.93 -3.99
C ILE A 22 0.86 6.03 -5.03
N ASP A 23 0.91 5.70 -6.32
CA ASP A 23 1.13 6.68 -7.40
C ASP A 23 -0.02 7.68 -7.54
N LYS A 24 -1.28 7.20 -7.45
CA LYS A 24 -2.47 8.05 -7.52
C LYS A 24 -2.59 8.98 -6.31
N THR A 25 -2.08 8.56 -5.16
CA THR A 25 -2.21 9.32 -3.91
C THR A 25 -0.94 10.13 -3.64
N THR A 26 -1.09 11.42 -3.33
CA THR A 26 0.05 12.26 -2.92
C THR A 26 0.63 11.90 -1.53
N MET A 27 0.21 10.79 -0.92
CA MET A 27 0.55 10.39 0.44
C MET A 27 1.77 9.46 0.52
N GLN A 28 2.31 8.97 -0.60
CA GLN A 28 3.58 8.22 -0.70
C GLN A 28 3.60 6.85 0.02
N PHE A 29 2.48 6.39 0.57
CA PHE A 29 2.33 5.07 1.19
C PHE A 29 0.88 4.58 1.06
N ALA A 30 0.69 3.27 1.23
CA ALA A 30 -0.61 2.66 1.45
C ALA A 30 -0.69 2.07 2.86
N ALA A 31 -1.85 2.21 3.51
CA ALA A 31 -2.13 1.63 4.82
C ALA A 31 -2.90 0.32 4.63
N VAL A 32 -2.32 -0.77 5.13
CA VAL A 32 -2.92 -2.10 5.07
C VAL A 32 -3.86 -2.25 6.25
N VAL A 33 -5.14 -2.48 6.00
CA VAL A 33 -6.18 -2.63 7.03
C VAL A 33 -6.96 -3.93 6.85
N ASN A 34 -7.48 -4.48 7.96
CA ASN A 34 -8.41 -5.62 7.89
C ASN A 34 -9.86 -5.18 7.55
N ASP A 35 -10.83 -6.09 7.66
CA ASP A 35 -12.25 -5.83 7.41
C ASP A 35 -12.92 -4.90 8.41
N GLU A 36 -12.37 -4.82 9.61
CA GLU A 36 -12.84 -3.96 10.70
C GLU A 36 -12.11 -2.60 10.73
N LEU A 37 -11.32 -2.29 9.70
CA LEU A 37 -10.49 -1.08 9.56
C LEU A 37 -9.36 -0.95 10.61
N TYR A 38 -8.96 -2.06 11.23
CA TYR A 38 -7.75 -2.08 12.05
C TYR A 38 -6.50 -2.02 11.17
N LEU A 39 -5.57 -1.13 11.50
CA LEU A 39 -4.29 -0.99 10.82
C LEU A 39 -3.41 -2.20 11.12
N LEU A 40 -3.04 -2.93 10.07
CA LEU A 40 -2.14 -4.08 10.12
C LEU A 40 -0.70 -3.68 9.79
N GLY A 41 -0.51 -2.65 8.97
CA GLY A 41 0.82 -2.17 8.59
C GLY A 41 0.76 -1.10 7.50
N THR A 42 1.93 -0.73 7.00
CA THR A 42 2.08 0.20 5.88
C THR A 42 3.00 -0.38 4.82
N VAL A 43 2.84 0.08 3.58
CA VAL A 43 3.73 -0.27 2.46
C VAL A 43 4.04 0.97 1.65
N THR A 44 5.30 1.10 1.24
CA THR A 44 5.79 2.17 0.36
C THR A 44 6.38 1.58 -0.93
N ASP A 45 6.56 2.41 -1.97
CA ASP A 45 7.31 1.99 -3.18
C ASP A 45 8.73 1.52 -2.83
N GLY A 46 9.31 2.05 -1.75
CA GLY A 46 10.60 1.61 -1.23
C GLY A 46 10.58 0.17 -0.75
N ASP A 47 9.53 -0.24 -0.04
CA ASP A 47 9.36 -1.62 0.43
C ASP A 47 9.15 -2.57 -0.75
N ILE A 48 8.28 -2.19 -1.69
CA ILE A 48 8.00 -2.95 -2.91
C ILE A 48 9.28 -3.15 -3.72
N ARG A 49 10.00 -2.06 -4.03
CA ARG A 49 11.27 -2.10 -4.75
C ARG A 49 12.30 -2.96 -4.03
N ARG A 50 12.44 -2.82 -2.70
CA ARG A 50 13.36 -3.65 -1.90
C ARG A 50 12.96 -5.13 -1.91
N GLY A 51 11.66 -5.44 -1.93
CA GLY A 51 11.16 -6.82 -2.04
C GLY A 51 11.53 -7.46 -3.38
N ILE A 52 11.29 -6.74 -4.48
CA ILE A 52 11.66 -7.18 -5.84
C ILE A 52 13.18 -7.39 -5.94
N LEU A 53 14.00 -6.43 -5.46
CA LEU A 53 15.46 -6.56 -5.48
C LEU A 53 15.99 -7.72 -4.63
N LYS A 54 15.21 -8.20 -3.66
CA LYS A 54 15.52 -9.38 -2.84
C LYS A 54 14.96 -10.69 -3.42
N GLY A 55 14.24 -10.65 -4.55
CA GLY A 55 13.61 -11.83 -5.16
C GLY A 55 12.42 -12.38 -4.37
N LEU A 56 11.74 -11.53 -3.59
CA LEU A 56 10.56 -11.91 -2.79
C LEU A 56 9.25 -11.82 -3.58
N ALA A 57 9.28 -11.18 -4.75
CA ALA A 57 8.16 -10.91 -5.63
C ALA A 57 8.58 -11.07 -7.09
#